data_AF-A0A353VD78-F1
#
_entry.id   AF-A0A353VD78-F1
#
_cell.length_a   1.000
_cell.length_b   1.000
_cell.length_c   1.000
_cell.angle_alpha   90.00
_cell.angle_beta   90.00
_cell.angle_gamma   90.00
#
_symmetry.space_group_name_H-M   'P 1'
#
loop_
_entity.id
_entity.type
_entity.pdbx_description
1 polymer ?
#
loop_
_entity_poly.entity_id
_entity_poly.type
_entity_poly.pdbx_seq_one_letter_code
_entity_poly.pdbx_strand_id
1 'polypeptide(L)'
;MAAAVTLFLFGGITALLSLQLPIGSLLGPGSGFFPLVLGLILMLLAGAHILQLHYSSSKPATGLEAHRAPAGSTRRVLRFVGAVAIATALLEPLGYPLVSFLLMLALLQGLGIRRWHVSGLIALLTAGASYLLFVQWLKIPLPKGWLGL
;
A
#
# COMPACT_ATOMS: atom_id res chain seq x y z
N MET A 1 -20.55 -0.22 -4.61
CA MET A 1 -20.85 0.08 -6.02
C MET A 1 -20.25 1.41 -6.46
N ALA A 2 -20.55 2.55 -5.81
CA ALA A 2 -20.04 3.87 -6.21
C ALA A 2 -18.52 3.91 -6.47
N ALA A 3 -17.68 3.46 -5.53
CA ALA A 3 -16.23 3.42 -5.70
C ALA A 3 -15.76 2.58 -6.91
N ALA A 4 -16.39 1.43 -7.16
CA ALA A 4 -16.04 0.56 -8.29
C ALA A 4 -16.43 1.21 -9.63
N VAL A 5 -17.58 1.90 -9.68
CA VAL A 5 -18.00 2.66 -10.87
C VAL A 5 -17.06 3.83 -11.14
N THR A 6 -16.66 4.58 -10.10
CA THR A 6 -15.70 5.68 -10.24
C THR A 6 -14.35 5.17 -10.77
N LEU A 7 -13.84 4.07 -10.23
CA LEU A 7 -12.59 3.45 -10.69
C LEU A 7 -12.68 2.94 -12.14
N PHE A 8 -13.82 2.35 -12.52
CA PHE A 8 -14.06 1.90 -13.88
C PHE A 8 -14.06 3.07 -14.88
N LEU A 9 -14.78 4.15 -14.55
CA LEU A 9 -14.79 5.36 -15.38
C LEU A 9 -13.40 6.01 -15.46
N PHE A 10 -12.69 6.09 -14.33
CA PHE A 10 -11.33 6.62 -14.30
C PHE A 10 -10.36 5.81 -15.16
N GLY A 11 -10.41 4.48 -15.06
CA GLY A 11 -9.61 3.59 -15.90
C GLY A 11 -9.95 3.74 -17.39
N GLY A 12 -11.25 3.87 -17.73
CA GLY A 12 -11.71 4.08 -19.10
C GLY A 12 -11.27 5.41 -19.68
N ILE A 13 -11.42 6.51 -18.94
CA ILE A 13 -10.94 7.83 -19.35
C ILE A 13 -9.43 7.78 -19.56
N THR A 14 -8.69 7.19 -18.62
CA THR A 14 -7.23 7.07 -18.72
C THR A 14 -6.83 6.27 -19.97
N ALA A 15 -7.48 5.14 -20.25
CA ALA A 15 -7.21 4.35 -21.44
C ALA A 15 -7.52 5.12 -22.74
N LEU A 16 -8.65 5.84 -22.79
CA LEU A 16 -9.05 6.65 -23.95
C LEU A 16 -8.08 7.81 -24.21
N LEU A 17 -7.66 8.53 -23.16
CA LEU A 17 -6.65 9.59 -23.28
C LEU A 17 -5.29 9.00 -23.68
N SER A 18 -4.97 7.81 -23.21
CA SER A 18 -3.72 7.14 -23.55
C SER A 18 -3.64 6.70 -25.01
N LEU A 19 -4.78 6.47 -25.67
CA LEU A 19 -4.85 6.22 -27.12
C LEU A 19 -4.53 7.47 -27.96
N GLN A 20 -4.62 8.68 -27.37
CA GLN A 20 -4.23 9.93 -28.02
C GLN A 20 -2.72 10.20 -27.91
N LEU A 21 -2.01 9.45 -27.06
CA LEU A 21 -0.57 9.55 -26.88
C LEU A 21 0.13 8.48 -27.72
N PRO A 22 1.39 8.71 -28.14
CA PRO A 22 2.16 7.69 -28.84
C PRO A 22 2.34 6.49 -27.91
N ILE A 23 1.74 5.36 -28.29
CA ILE A 23 1.83 4.09 -27.56
C ILE A 23 3.22 3.45 -27.76
N GLY A 24 3.94 3.84 -28.82
CA GLY A 24 5.27 3.31 -29.14
C GLY A 24 5.23 1.83 -29.53
N SER A 25 6.28 1.08 -29.20
CA SER A 25 6.37 -0.37 -29.44
C SER A 25 6.65 -1.13 -28.14
N LEU A 26 6.52 -2.47 -28.15
CA LEU A 26 6.82 -3.32 -26.99
C LEU A 26 8.28 -3.21 -26.52
N LEU A 27 9.21 -2.87 -27.42
CA LEU A 27 10.64 -2.68 -27.10
C LEU A 27 11.01 -1.21 -26.84
N GLY A 28 10.09 -0.28 -27.11
CA GLY A 28 10.25 1.16 -26.88
C GLY A 28 8.89 1.77 -26.52
N PRO A 29 8.38 1.52 -25.29
CA PRO A 29 7.05 1.94 -24.91
C PRO A 29 6.97 3.46 -24.93
N GLY A 30 6.00 3.99 -25.68
CA GLY A 30 5.73 5.42 -25.70
C GLY A 30 4.99 5.85 -24.43
N SER A 31 4.85 7.17 -24.24
CA SER A 31 4.19 7.73 -23.06
C SER A 31 2.74 7.26 -22.88
N GLY A 32 2.08 6.79 -23.95
CA GLY A 32 0.75 6.21 -23.94
C GLY A 32 0.67 4.70 -23.68
N PHE A 33 1.78 3.97 -23.56
CA PHE A 33 1.72 2.52 -23.29
C PHE A 33 1.36 2.24 -21.82
N PHE A 34 2.07 2.89 -20.90
CA PHE A 34 1.89 2.68 -19.47
C PHE A 34 0.49 3.06 -18.96
N PRO A 35 -0.07 4.26 -19.28
CA PRO A 35 -1.40 4.63 -18.81
C PRO A 35 -2.50 3.76 -19.44
N LEU A 36 -2.30 3.26 -20.67
CA LEU A 36 -3.23 2.37 -21.35
C LEU A 36 -3.31 1.01 -20.65
N VAL A 37 -2.16 0.38 -20.40
CA VAL A 37 -2.11 -0.91 -19.68
C VAL A 37 -2.70 -0.75 -18.28
N LEU A 38 -2.33 0.32 -17.57
CA LEU A 38 -2.85 0.60 -16.24
C LEU A 38 -4.38 0.82 -16.25
N GLY A 39 -4.89 1.62 -17.19
CA GLY A 39 -6.31 1.88 -17.35
C GLY A 39 -7.12 0.60 -17.65
N LEU A 40 -6.60 -0.26 -18.53
CA LEU A 40 -7.22 -1.56 -18.83
C LEU A 40 -7.28 -2.50 -17.63
N ILE A 41 -6.17 -2.63 -16.88
CA ILE A 41 -6.15 -3.43 -15.65
C ILE A 41 -7.17 -2.89 -14.65
N LEU A 42 -7.22 -1.57 -14.45
CA LEU A 42 -8.17 -0.93 -13.54
C LEU A 42 -9.63 -1.18 -13.96
N MET A 43 -9.95 -1.03 -15.25
CA MET A 43 -11.29 -1.33 -15.77
C MET A 43 -11.66 -2.81 -15.55
N LEU A 44 -10.72 -3.72 -15.80
CA LEU A 44 -10.96 -5.16 -15.65
C LEU A 44 -11.23 -5.54 -14.19
N LEU A 45 -10.41 -5.05 -13.25
CA LEU A 45 -10.60 -5.28 -11.82
C LEU A 45 -11.90 -4.65 -11.31
N ALA A 46 -12.21 -3.41 -11.72
CA ALA A 46 -13.43 -2.73 -11.33
C ALA A 46 -14.68 -3.43 -11.89
N GLY A 47 -14.63 -3.87 -13.15
CA GLY A 47 -15.69 -4.65 -13.79
C GLY A 47 -15.91 -5.99 -13.09
N ALA A 48 -14.84 -6.73 -12.81
CA ALA A 48 -14.90 -7.98 -12.05
C ALA A 48 -15.55 -7.78 -10.66
N HIS A 49 -15.22 -6.68 -9.98
CA HIS A 49 -15.86 -6.33 -8.70
C HIS A 49 -17.35 -5.99 -8.84
N ILE A 50 -17.75 -5.29 -9.90
CA ILE A 50 -19.16 -5.00 -10.19
C ILE A 50 -19.93 -6.30 -10.45
N LEU A 51 -19.39 -7.21 -11.27
CA LEU A 51 -19.97 -8.52 -11.54
C LEU A 51 -20.09 -9.33 -10.24
N GLN A 52 -19.03 -9.40 -9.43
CA GLN A 52 -19.07 -10.09 -8.13
C GLN A 52 -20.16 -9.54 -7.21
N LEU A 53 -20.37 -8.22 -7.16
CA LEU A 53 -21.46 -7.62 -6.38
C LEU A 53 -22.84 -8.00 -6.92
N HIS A 54 -23.00 -8.10 -8.24
CA HIS A 54 -24.27 -8.49 -8.86
C HIS A 54 -24.57 -9.97 -8.67
N TYR A 55 -23.57 -10.86 -8.78
CA TYR A 55 -23.73 -12.31 -8.62
C TYR A 55 -23.70 -12.79 -7.16
N SER A 56 -23.08 -12.05 -6.23
CA SER A 56 -23.01 -12.42 -4.80
C SER A 56 -24.25 -12.04 -3.99
N SER A 57 -25.30 -11.50 -4.60
CA SER A 57 -26.59 -11.27 -3.93
C SER A 57 -27.24 -12.55 -3.39
N SER A 58 -26.74 -13.75 -3.72
CA SER A 58 -27.34 -15.04 -3.32
C SER A 58 -26.41 -16.02 -2.58
N LYS A 59 -25.22 -15.63 -2.12
CA LYS A 59 -24.38 -16.52 -1.29
C LYS A 59 -23.72 -15.78 -0.12
N PRO A 60 -23.81 -16.28 1.13
CA PRO A 60 -22.95 -15.78 2.20
C PRO A 60 -21.49 -16.07 1.82
N ALA A 61 -20.67 -15.03 1.85
CA ALA A 61 -19.29 -15.04 1.40
C ALA A 61 -18.50 -16.15 2.13
N THR A 62 -18.04 -17.14 1.37
CA THR A 62 -17.05 -18.13 1.82
C THR A 62 -15.75 -17.87 1.06
N GLY A 63 -14.68 -17.63 1.81
CA GLY A 63 -13.35 -18.11 1.43
C GLY A 63 -12.38 -17.19 0.67
N LEU A 64 -12.75 -15.97 0.29
CA LEU A 64 -11.79 -14.96 -0.18
C LEU A 64 -12.19 -13.62 0.41
N GLU A 65 -11.42 -13.15 1.39
CA GLU A 65 -11.58 -11.84 1.99
C GLU A 65 -11.34 -10.74 0.93
N ALA A 66 -12.38 -10.45 0.16
CA ALA A 66 -12.72 -9.07 -0.12
C ALA A 66 -12.71 -8.38 1.24
N HIS A 67 -11.64 -7.64 1.52
CA HIS A 67 -11.57 -6.68 2.61
C HIS A 67 -12.67 -5.65 2.33
N ARG A 68 -13.92 -6.00 2.63
CA ARG A 68 -14.95 -5.04 2.96
C ARG A 68 -14.36 -4.28 4.12
N ALA A 69 -13.80 -3.12 3.80
CA ALA A 69 -13.48 -2.08 4.75
C ALA A 69 -14.58 -2.08 5.82
N PRO A 70 -14.34 -2.61 7.03
CA PRO A 70 -15.35 -2.60 8.06
C PRO A 70 -15.66 -1.12 8.28
N ALA A 71 -16.90 -0.75 8.60
CA ALA A 71 -17.34 0.64 8.73
C ALA A 71 -16.53 1.52 9.73
N GLY A 72 -15.46 1.00 10.34
CA GLY A 72 -14.38 1.76 11.01
C GLY A 72 -13.10 1.99 10.18
N SER A 73 -13.12 1.77 8.85
CA SER A 73 -11.95 1.81 7.96
C SER A 73 -11.33 3.19 7.84
N THR A 74 -12.14 4.25 7.65
CA THR A 74 -11.61 5.62 7.51
C THR A 74 -10.79 6.05 8.73
N ARG A 75 -11.22 5.68 9.94
CA ARG A 75 -10.48 5.98 11.18
C ARG A 75 -9.18 5.17 11.29
N ARG A 76 -9.16 3.93 10.80
CA ARG A 76 -7.95 3.09 10.77
C ARG A 76 -6.96 3.59 9.72
N VAL A 77 -7.46 3.99 8.56
CA VAL A 77 -6.69 4.63 7.48
C VAL A 77 -6.11 5.96 7.97
N LEU A 78 -6.92 6.82 8.61
CA LEU A 78 -6.44 8.10 9.13
C LEU A 78 -5.39 7.91 10.24
N ARG A 79 -5.56 6.91 11.11
CA ARG A 79 -4.55 6.53 12.11
C ARG A 79 -3.26 6.03 11.47
N PHE A 80 -3.36 5.23 10.41
CA PHE A 80 -2.20 4.75 9.67
C PHE A 80 -1.45 5.90 9.00
N VAL A 81 -2.16 6.77 8.28
CA VAL A 81 -1.58 7.96 7.64
C VAL A 81 -0.95 8.87 8.68
N GLY A 82 -1.62 9.08 9.82
CA GLY A 82 -1.06 9.85 10.95
C GLY A 82 0.20 9.20 11.52
N ALA A 83 0.21 7.88 11.73
CA ALA A 83 1.38 7.17 12.23
C ALA A 83 2.57 7.26 11.28
N VAL A 84 2.32 7.15 9.96
CA VAL A 84 3.36 7.32 8.93
C VAL A 84 3.87 8.76 8.91
N ALA A 85 2.98 9.76 8.96
CA ALA A 85 3.39 11.17 8.97
C ALA A 85 4.24 11.52 10.20
N ILE A 86 3.85 11.02 11.38
CA ILE A 86 4.62 11.17 12.63
C ILE A 86 5.96 10.44 12.50
N ALA A 87 5.98 9.22 11.97
CA ALA A 87 7.22 8.47 11.75
C ALA A 87 8.19 9.24 10.84
N THR A 88 7.70 9.80 9.73
CA THR A 88 8.51 10.62 8.82
C THR A 88 9.06 11.87 9.51
N ALA A 89 8.24 12.57 10.31
CA ALA A 89 8.69 13.75 11.06
C ALA A 89 9.72 13.40 12.15
N LEU A 90 9.60 12.22 12.77
CA LEU A 90 10.54 11.72 13.78
C LEU A 90 11.81 11.09 13.15
N LEU A 91 11.83 10.89 11.83
CA LEU A 91 12.95 10.24 11.14
C LEU A 91 14.25 11.04 11.25
N GLU A 92 14.16 12.36 11.15
CA GLU A 92 15.31 13.27 11.29
C GLU A 92 15.91 13.25 12.71
N PRO A 93 15.14 13.42 13.80
CA PRO A 93 15.69 13.44 15.16
C PRO A 93 16.00 12.05 15.75
N LEU A 94 15.17 11.02 15.52
CA LEU A 94 15.29 9.71 16.20
C LEU A 94 16.15 8.69 15.44
N GLY A 95 16.31 8.86 14.13
CA GLY A 95 17.07 7.94 13.29
C GLY A 95 16.26 6.74 12.80
N TYR A 96 16.72 6.16 11.68
CA TYR A 96 16.01 5.10 10.95
C TYR A 96 15.64 3.86 11.78
N PRO A 97 16.52 3.23 12.59
CA PRO A 97 16.19 1.97 13.26
C PRO A 97 15.11 2.12 14.32
N LEU A 98 15.09 3.24 15.05
CA LEU A 98 14.11 3.48 16.10
C LEU A 98 12.72 3.81 15.52
N VAL A 99 12.69 4.62 14.46
CA VAL A 99 11.44 5.00 13.77
C VAL A 99 10.82 3.81 13.04
N SER A 100 11.62 2.98 12.38
CA SER A 100 11.11 1.78 11.71
C SER A 100 10.59 0.73 12.70
N PHE A 101 11.22 0.57 13.87
CA PHE A 101 10.68 -0.25 14.95
C PHE A 101 9.32 0.27 15.47
N LEU A 102 9.25 1.57 15.80
CA LEU A 102 8.02 2.19 16.30
C LEU A 102 6.89 2.14 15.29
N LEU A 103 7.19 2.42 14.01
CA LEU A 103 6.23 2.34 12.91
C LEU A 103 5.71 0.91 12.77
N MET A 104 6.60 -0.09 12.70
CA MET A 104 6.20 -1.48 12.55
C MET A 104 5.36 -1.97 13.74
N LEU A 105 5.74 -1.58 14.96
CA LEU A 105 4.99 -1.91 16.17
C LEU A 105 3.59 -1.28 16.16
N ALA A 106 3.49 0.01 15.78
CA ALA A 106 2.22 0.70 15.64
C ALA A 106 1.31 0.07 14.57
N LEU A 107 1.89 -0.37 13.44
CA LEU A 107 1.16 -1.09 12.38
C LEU A 107 0.62 -2.43 12.89
N LEU A 108 1.46 -3.26 13.49
CA LEU A 108 1.09 -4.59 13.99
C LEU A 108 0.02 -4.51 15.10
N GLN A 109 0.12 -3.49 15.96
CA GLN A 109 -0.84 -3.24 17.02
C GLN A 109 -2.17 -2.68 16.46
N GLY A 110 -2.10 -1.81 15.44
CA GLY A 110 -3.26 -1.31 14.70
C GLY A 110 -4.00 -2.39 13.89
N LEU A 111 -3.32 -3.47 13.51
CA LEU A 111 -3.91 -4.67 12.89
C LEU A 111 -4.62 -5.58 13.92
N GLY A 112 -4.43 -5.36 15.22
CA GLY A 112 -5.12 -6.11 16.26
C GLY A 112 -4.42 -7.40 16.71
N ILE A 113 -3.11 -7.54 16.44
CA ILE A 113 -2.32 -8.65 16.97
C ILE A 113 -2.25 -8.51 18.50
N ARG A 114 -3.04 -9.32 19.21
CA ARG A 114 -3.21 -9.28 20.68
C ARG A 114 -1.95 -9.63 21.47
N ARG A 115 -0.98 -10.29 20.86
CA ARG A 115 0.24 -10.78 21.52
C ARG A 115 1.34 -9.72 21.41
N TRP A 116 1.38 -8.81 22.38
CA TRP A 116 2.38 -7.72 22.48
C TRP A 116 3.83 -8.20 22.29
N HIS A 117 4.16 -9.38 22.85
CA HIS A 117 5.48 -10.01 22.70
C HIS A 117 5.80 -10.42 21.26
N VAL A 118 4.81 -10.94 20.52
CA VAL A 118 4.99 -11.35 19.12
C VAL A 118 5.11 -10.13 18.22
N SER A 119 4.28 -9.10 18.45
CA SER A 119 4.39 -7.83 17.72
C SER A 119 5.74 -7.14 17.95
N GLY A 120 6.23 -7.14 19.20
CA GLY A 120 7.54 -6.61 19.54
C GLY A 120 8.68 -7.36 18.85
N LEU A 121 8.64 -8.70 18.86
CA LEU A 121 9.67 -9.52 18.21
C LEU A 121 9.67 -9.34 16.68
N ILE A 122 8.51 -9.32 16.04
CA ILE A 122 8.40 -9.11 14.59
C ILE A 122 8.86 -7.69 14.21
N ALA A 123 8.45 -6.67 14.98
CA ALA A 123 8.89 -5.30 14.74
C ALA A 123 10.42 -5.17 14.88
N LEU A 124 11.00 -5.79 15.91
CA LEU A 124 12.44 -5.76 16.15
C LEU A 124 13.22 -6.50 15.04
N LEU A 125 12.78 -7.70 14.69
CA LEU A 125 13.41 -8.49 13.62
C LEU A 125 13.31 -7.77 12.28
N THR A 126 12.17 -7.16 11.97
CA THR A 126 11.98 -6.48 10.68
C THR A 126 12.77 -5.18 10.61
N ALA A 127 12.77 -4.38 11.68
CA ALA A 127 13.59 -3.16 11.74
C ALA A 127 15.09 -3.49 11.66
N GLY A 128 15.54 -4.52 12.40
CA GLY A 128 16.92 -4.99 12.36
C GLY A 128 17.32 -5.56 11.00
N ALA A 129 16.47 -6.39 10.38
CA ALA A 129 16.71 -6.93 9.05
C ALA A 129 16.78 -5.82 7.99
N SER A 130 15.86 -4.85 8.03
CA SER A 130 15.92 -3.68 7.15
C SER A 130 17.20 -2.88 7.36
N TYR A 131 17.60 -2.60 8.61
CA TYR A 131 18.85 -1.90 8.88
C TYR A 131 20.06 -2.65 8.31
N LEU A 132 20.16 -3.97 8.51
CA LEU A 132 21.25 -4.78 7.94
C LEU A 132 21.23 -4.78 6.41
N LEU A 133 20.05 -4.89 5.80
CA LEU A 133 19.90 -4.90 4.34
C LEU A 133 20.32 -3.54 3.76
N PHE A 134 19.91 -2.42 4.36
CA PHE A 134 20.25 -1.10 3.83
C PHE A 134 21.68 -0.64 4.16
N VAL A 135 22.15 -0.89 5.38
CA VAL A 135 23.49 -0.46 5.82
C VAL A 135 24.57 -1.41 5.32
N GLN A 136 24.37 -2.72 5.48
CA GLN A 136 25.40 -3.71 5.20
C GLN A 136 25.41 -4.14 3.73
N TRP A 137 24.24 -4.32 3.11
CA TRP A 137 24.15 -4.72 1.69
C TRP A 137 24.12 -3.53 0.73
N LEU A 138 23.29 -2.52 0.97
CA LEU A 138 23.17 -1.38 0.04
C LEU A 138 24.16 -0.23 0.31
N LYS A 139 24.85 -0.20 1.46
CA LYS A 139 25.77 0.89 1.87
C LYS A 139 25.16 2.30 1.75
N ILE A 140 23.85 2.43 1.91
CA ILE A 140 23.19 3.74 1.88
C ILE A 140 23.37 4.39 3.27
N PRO A 141 23.90 5.62 3.36
CA PRO A 141 23.99 6.34 4.62
C PRO A 141 22.58 6.74 5.07
N LEU A 142 21.97 5.88 5.89
CA LEU A 142 20.71 6.18 6.54
C LEU A 142 20.92 7.20 7.67
N PRO A 143 19.95 8.10 7.91
CA PRO A 143 20.04 9.07 8.98
C PRO A 143 20.10 8.34 10.33
N LYS A 144 21.25 8.51 11.01
CA LYS A 144 21.60 7.82 12.26
C LYS A 144 20.88 8.37 13.49
N GLY A 145 20.15 9.48 13.33
CA GLY A 145 19.46 10.17 14.43
C GLY A 145 20.39 10.53 15.57
N TRP A 146 19.81 10.93 16.71
CA TRP A 146 20.55 11.26 17.94
C TRP A 146 21.38 10.09 18.49
N LEU A 147 21.02 8.84 18.14
CA LEU A 147 21.71 7.64 18.62
C LEU A 147 23.05 7.35 17.92
N GLY A 148 23.37 8.06 16.83
CA GLY A 148 24.70 7.99 16.20
C GLY A 148 25.07 6.63 15.59
N LEU A 149 24.10 5.71 15.44
CA LEU A 149 24.26 4.36 14.88
C LEU A 149 23.65 4.25 13.48
#